data_AF-A0A4R5EYA0-F1
#
_entry.id   AF-A0A4R5EYA0-F1
#
_cell.length_a   1.000
_cell.length_b   1.000
_cell.length_c   1.000
_cell.angle_alpha   90.00
_cell.angle_beta   90.00
_cell.angle_gamma   90.00
#
_symmetry.space_group_name_H-M   'P 1'
#
loop_
_entity.id
_entity.type
_entity.pdbx_description
1 polymer ?
#
loop_
_entity_poly.entity_id
_entity_poly.type
_entity_poly.pdbx_seq_one_letter_code
_entity_poly.pdbx_strand_id
1 'polypeptide(L)'
;MTVVKWGRRALMGGMAAAMLTLAAPLAAQSIAGGYRVEGRNPDGSAYRGTVAIGEQGAMVHLSWRVGGQSYDGTGTRNGDIIWIDWGAEYPVVYVRMPNGELHGTWANGRALERLIP
;
A
#
# COMPACT_ATOMS: atom_id res chain seq x y z
N MET A 1 -29.92 72.53 -10.98
CA MET A 1 -28.65 71.85 -10.64
C MET A 1 -28.71 71.44 -9.18
N THR A 2 -28.92 70.15 -8.91
CA THR A 2 -28.65 69.56 -7.60
C THR A 2 -28.41 68.06 -7.81
N VAL A 3 -27.16 67.66 -7.64
CA VAL A 3 -26.66 66.29 -7.77
C VAL A 3 -26.92 65.58 -6.44
N VAL A 4 -27.58 64.41 -6.46
CA VAL A 4 -27.59 63.49 -5.31
C VAL A 4 -26.87 62.21 -5.69
N LYS A 5 -25.83 61.90 -4.92
CA LYS A 5 -24.95 60.74 -5.07
C LYS A 5 -25.53 59.50 -4.38
N TRP A 6 -25.49 58.41 -5.13
CA TRP A 6 -25.67 56.98 -4.87
C TRP A 6 -25.40 56.43 -3.46
N GLY A 7 -26.27 55.50 -3.02
CA GLY A 7 -25.98 54.50 -1.99
C GLY A 7 -26.29 53.09 -2.50
N ARG A 8 -25.26 52.33 -2.86
CA ARG A 8 -25.36 50.92 -3.26
C ARG A 8 -25.75 50.09 -2.03
N ARG A 9 -26.99 49.60 -1.99
CA ARG A 9 -27.37 48.52 -1.06
C ARG A 9 -26.91 47.20 -1.66
N ALA A 10 -25.76 46.70 -1.20
CA ALA A 10 -25.33 45.34 -1.46
C ALA A 10 -26.18 44.40 -0.60
N LEU A 11 -27.08 43.65 -1.22
CA LEU A 11 -27.73 42.51 -0.57
C LEU A 11 -26.72 41.37 -0.51
N MET A 12 -26.31 41.04 0.72
CA MET A 12 -25.78 39.72 1.08
C MET A 12 -26.79 38.65 0.65
N GLY A 13 -26.44 37.83 -0.33
CA GLY A 13 -27.14 36.59 -0.66
C GLY A 13 -26.12 35.45 -0.57
N GLY A 14 -26.19 34.66 0.49
CA GLY A 14 -25.24 33.59 0.77
C GLY A 14 -25.29 32.47 -0.28
N MET A 15 -24.12 32.09 -0.79
CA MET A 15 -23.91 30.77 -1.39
C MET A 15 -23.17 29.92 -0.37
N ALA A 16 -23.90 29.15 0.43
CA ALA A 16 -23.33 27.98 1.07
C ALA A 16 -23.07 26.96 -0.05
N ALA A 17 -21.86 26.95 -0.59
CA ALA A 17 -21.44 25.93 -1.54
C ALA A 17 -21.33 24.59 -0.79
N ALA A 18 -22.29 23.70 -1.01
CA ALA A 18 -22.24 22.33 -0.54
C ALA A 18 -21.03 21.64 -1.19
N MET A 19 -19.97 21.41 -0.42
CA MET A 19 -18.85 20.56 -0.83
C MET A 19 -19.34 19.10 -0.82
N LEU A 20 -19.76 18.59 -1.98
CA LEU A 20 -19.85 17.15 -2.19
C LEU A 20 -18.41 16.60 -2.18
N THR A 21 -17.98 16.02 -1.06
CA THR A 21 -16.83 15.13 -1.08
C THR A 21 -17.24 13.88 -1.86
N LEU A 22 -16.78 13.77 -3.11
CA LEU A 22 -16.81 12.49 -3.81
C LEU A 22 -15.88 11.55 -3.03
N ALA A 23 -16.47 10.67 -2.22
CA ALA A 23 -15.77 9.50 -1.74
C ALA A 23 -15.45 8.65 -2.98
N ALA A 24 -14.20 8.75 -3.47
CA ALA A 24 -13.72 7.80 -4.45
C ALA A 24 -13.94 6.39 -3.87
N PRO A 25 -14.43 5.43 -4.66
CA PRO A 25 -14.50 4.05 -4.18
C PRO A 25 -13.10 3.68 -3.69
N LEU A 26 -13.02 3.11 -2.49
CA LEU A 26 -11.81 2.52 -1.96
C LEU A 26 -11.52 1.26 -2.80
N ALA A 27 -11.19 1.42 -4.09
CA ALA A 27 -10.52 0.38 -4.83
C ALA A 27 -9.32 0.00 -3.96
N ALA A 28 -9.24 -1.27 -3.55
CA ALA A 28 -8.15 -1.74 -2.71
C ALA A 28 -6.85 -1.25 -3.34
N GLN A 29 -6.17 -0.32 -2.66
CA GLN A 29 -5.01 0.34 -3.21
C GLN A 29 -4.03 -0.76 -3.65
N SER A 30 -3.56 -0.64 -4.88
CA SER A 30 -2.61 -1.61 -5.42
C SER A 30 -1.39 -1.70 -4.52
N ILE A 31 -0.85 -2.90 -4.37
CA ILE A 31 0.44 -3.15 -3.69
C ILE A 31 1.60 -3.20 -4.67
N ALA A 32 1.36 -3.04 -5.98
CA ALA A 32 2.42 -3.01 -6.96
C ALA A 32 3.41 -1.87 -6.67
N GLY A 33 4.71 -2.16 -6.79
CA GLY A 33 5.77 -1.20 -6.47
C GLY A 33 7.06 -1.85 -6.01
N GLY A 34 8.08 -1.02 -5.79
CA GLY A 34 9.33 -1.43 -5.15
C GLY A 34 9.28 -1.19 -3.65
N TYR A 35 9.84 -2.10 -2.87
CA TYR A 35 9.90 -2.02 -1.42
C TYR A 35 11.29 -2.36 -0.93
N ARG A 36 11.68 -1.74 0.17
CA ARG A 36 12.82 -2.17 0.99
C ARG A 36 12.38 -3.29 1.92
N VAL A 37 13.24 -4.30 2.05
CA VAL A 37 13.02 -5.47 2.93
C VAL A 37 13.82 -5.30 4.21
N GLU A 38 13.17 -5.50 5.35
CA GLU A 38 13.80 -5.74 6.66
C GLU A 38 13.23 -7.02 7.25
N GLY A 39 14.08 -8.00 7.52
CA GLY A 39 13.60 -9.28 8.06
C GLY A 39 14.54 -9.94 9.05
N ARG A 40 14.05 -11.04 9.61
CA ARG A 40 14.76 -11.94 10.51
C ARG A 40 14.54 -13.39 10.09
N ASN A 41 15.64 -14.12 9.96
CA ASN A 41 15.64 -15.55 9.67
C ASN A 41 15.15 -16.35 10.89
N PRO A 42 14.83 -17.65 10.72
CA PRO A 42 14.42 -18.51 11.83
C PRO A 42 15.46 -18.63 12.97
N ASP A 43 16.74 -18.42 12.66
CA ASP A 43 17.84 -18.40 13.64
C ASP A 43 17.98 -17.04 14.36
N GLY A 44 17.13 -16.06 14.05
CA GLY A 44 17.12 -14.72 14.63
C GLY A 44 18.05 -13.72 13.95
N SER A 45 18.90 -14.15 13.03
CA SER A 45 19.80 -13.27 12.27
C SER A 45 18.99 -12.30 11.40
N ALA A 46 19.42 -11.04 11.35
CA ALA A 46 18.74 -10.01 10.58
C ALA A 46 19.22 -10.02 9.11
N TYR A 47 18.31 -9.72 8.19
CA TYR A 47 18.63 -9.51 6.78
C TYR A 47 17.96 -8.26 6.24
N ARG A 48 18.47 -7.77 5.12
CA ARG A 48 17.92 -6.63 4.37
C ARG A 48 18.00 -6.92 2.87
N GLY A 49 17.16 -6.23 2.12
CA GLY A 49 17.12 -6.36 0.68
C GLY A 49 16.11 -5.43 0.04
N THR A 50 15.69 -5.78 -1.16
CA THR A 50 14.59 -5.14 -1.88
C THR A 50 13.67 -6.18 -2.47
N VAL A 51 12.43 -5.78 -2.76
CA VAL A 51 11.47 -6.61 -3.50
C VAL A 51 10.69 -5.73 -4.47
N ALA A 52 10.46 -6.24 -5.67
CA ALA A 52 9.52 -5.65 -6.62
C ALA A 52 8.23 -6.48 -6.61
N ILE A 53 7.08 -5.80 -6.52
CA ILE A 53 5.75 -6.41 -6.52
C ILE A 53 5.02 -6.01 -7.81
N GLY A 54 4.54 -7.02 -8.54
CA GLY A 54 3.55 -6.88 -9.61
C GLY A 54 2.19 -7.37 -9.14
N GLU A 55 1.11 -6.70 -9.56
CA GLU A 55 -0.26 -7.07 -9.23
C GLU A 55 -1.15 -6.97 -10.48
N GLN A 56 -1.92 -8.03 -10.75
CA GLN A 56 -2.88 -8.08 -11.86
C GLN A 56 -4.16 -8.77 -11.38
N GLY A 57 -5.17 -7.97 -11.05
CA GLY A 57 -6.38 -8.48 -10.40
C GLY A 57 -6.04 -9.07 -9.04
N ALA A 58 -6.37 -10.35 -8.81
CA ALA A 58 -6.01 -11.05 -7.58
C ALA A 58 -4.61 -11.69 -7.63
N MET A 59 -3.95 -11.74 -8.79
CA MET A 59 -2.63 -12.36 -8.94
C MET A 59 -1.53 -11.39 -8.52
N VAL A 60 -0.53 -11.91 -7.82
CA VAL A 60 0.61 -11.16 -7.31
C VAL A 60 1.91 -11.90 -7.66
N HIS A 61 2.93 -11.15 -8.06
CA HIS A 61 4.29 -11.65 -8.29
C HIS A 61 5.30 -10.82 -7.51
N LEU A 62 6.21 -11.49 -6.81
CA LEU A 62 7.29 -10.87 -6.03
C LEU A 62 8.64 -11.33 -6.57
N SER A 63 9.57 -10.38 -6.74
CA SER A 63 10.98 -10.66 -7.02
C SER A 63 11.85 -10.02 -5.95
N TRP A 64 12.41 -10.84 -5.06
CA TRP A 64 13.27 -10.40 -3.97
C TRP A 64 14.75 -10.39 -4.38
N ARG A 65 15.50 -9.45 -3.82
CA ARG A 65 16.97 -9.44 -3.79
C ARG A 65 17.45 -9.29 -2.36
N VAL A 66 18.00 -10.36 -1.78
CA VAL A 66 18.45 -10.43 -0.37
C VAL A 66 19.81 -11.12 -0.33
N GLY A 67 20.78 -10.54 0.38
CA GLY A 67 22.11 -11.16 0.54
C GLY A 67 22.85 -11.46 -0.77
N GLY A 68 22.59 -10.68 -1.83
CA GLY A 68 23.17 -10.91 -3.17
C GLY A 68 22.52 -12.04 -3.96
N GLN A 69 21.52 -12.73 -3.40
CA GLN A 69 20.72 -13.75 -4.06
C GLN A 69 19.39 -13.15 -4.55
N SER A 70 18.80 -13.77 -5.58
CA SER A 70 17.48 -13.41 -6.08
C SER A 70 16.51 -14.56 -5.88
N TYR A 71 15.28 -14.24 -5.52
CA TYR A 71 14.19 -15.19 -5.32
C TYR A 71 12.95 -14.66 -6.01
N ASP A 72 12.09 -15.56 -6.49
CA ASP A 72 10.84 -15.20 -7.14
C ASP A 72 9.68 -15.97 -6.50
N GLY A 73 8.53 -15.34 -6.46
CA GLY A 73 7.32 -15.92 -5.90
C GLY A 73 6.08 -15.45 -6.62
N THR A 74 5.04 -16.27 -6.59
CA THR A 74 3.74 -15.95 -7.17
C THR A 74 2.65 -16.33 -6.18
N GLY A 75 1.51 -15.67 -6.28
CA GLY A 75 0.36 -16.08 -5.50
C GLY A 75 -0.79 -15.11 -5.62
N THR A 76 -1.56 -15.00 -4.54
CA THR A 76 -2.86 -14.34 -4.59
C THR A 76 -3.06 -13.36 -3.45
N ARG A 77 -3.90 -12.36 -3.69
CA ARG A 77 -4.33 -11.39 -2.70
C ARG A 77 -5.83 -11.43 -2.51
N ASN A 78 -6.27 -11.41 -1.25
CA ASN A 78 -7.66 -11.20 -0.85
C ASN A 78 -7.73 -10.11 0.22
N GLY A 79 -8.25 -8.94 -0.15
CA GLY A 79 -8.27 -7.77 0.73
C GLY A 79 -6.84 -7.33 1.06
N ASP A 80 -6.50 -7.34 2.34
CA ASP A 80 -5.16 -6.97 2.83
C ASP A 80 -4.25 -8.18 3.08
N ILE A 81 -4.69 -9.40 2.81
CA ILE A 81 -3.86 -10.60 3.01
C ILE A 81 -3.32 -11.09 1.66
N ILE A 82 -2.02 -11.40 1.63
CA ILE A 82 -1.29 -11.87 0.45
C ILE A 82 -0.60 -13.19 0.78
N TRP A 83 -0.78 -14.20 -0.07
CA TRP A 83 -0.09 -15.50 0.03
C TRP A 83 0.79 -15.67 -1.18
N ILE A 84 2.07 -15.96 -0.95
CA ILE A 84 3.07 -16.13 -2.00
C ILE A 84 3.75 -17.49 -1.85
N ASP A 85 3.61 -18.31 -2.88
CA ASP A 85 4.46 -19.48 -3.09
C ASP A 85 5.79 -19.02 -3.72
N TRP A 86 6.89 -19.47 -3.14
CA TRP A 86 8.26 -19.16 -3.55
C TRP A 86 9.12 -20.43 -3.69
N GLY A 87 8.47 -21.60 -3.78
CA GLY A 87 9.13 -22.90 -3.96
C GLY A 87 9.58 -23.59 -2.67
N ALA A 88 9.16 -23.11 -1.50
CA ALA A 88 9.40 -23.78 -0.22
C ALA A 88 8.16 -24.53 0.28
N GLU A 89 8.32 -25.33 1.35
CA GLU A 89 7.24 -26.11 1.97
C GLU A 89 6.07 -25.22 2.48
N TYR A 90 6.38 -24.03 2.98
CA TYR A 90 5.40 -23.08 3.49
C TYR A 90 5.49 -21.76 2.72
N PRO A 91 4.34 -21.11 2.44
CA PRO A 91 4.30 -19.84 1.73
C PRO A 91 4.87 -18.70 2.58
N VAL A 92 5.18 -17.59 1.93
CA VAL A 92 5.25 -16.29 2.57
C VAL A 92 3.84 -15.73 2.67
N VAL A 93 3.44 -15.25 3.85
CA VAL A 93 2.12 -14.64 4.06
C VAL A 93 2.32 -13.23 4.57
N TYR A 94 1.73 -12.25 3.89
CA TYR A 94 1.75 -10.85 4.29
C TYR A 94 0.36 -10.33 4.67
N VAL A 95 0.36 -9.34 5.56
CA VAL A 95 -0.76 -8.44 5.80
C VAL A 95 -0.34 -7.02 5.39
N ARG A 96 -1.14 -6.38 4.55
CA ARG A 96 -0.98 -4.98 4.18
C ARG A 96 -1.50 -4.10 5.30
N MET A 97 -0.65 -3.18 5.72
CA MET A 97 -0.93 -2.22 6.78
C MET A 97 -1.54 -0.93 6.20
N PRO A 98 -2.28 -0.13 7.00
CA PRO A 98 -2.87 1.13 6.53
C PRO A 98 -1.86 2.14 5.97
N ASN A 99 -0.61 2.11 6.45
CA ASN A 99 0.48 2.96 5.98
C ASN A 99 1.13 2.48 4.67
N GLY A 100 0.66 1.37 4.10
CA GLY A 100 1.21 0.79 2.86
C GLY A 100 2.36 -0.20 3.06
N GLU A 101 2.85 -0.40 4.28
CA GLU A 101 3.79 -1.50 4.55
C GLU A 101 3.12 -2.86 4.42
N LEU A 102 3.89 -3.90 4.09
CA LEU A 102 3.44 -5.29 4.17
C LEU A 102 4.23 -5.99 5.27
N HIS A 103 3.54 -6.54 6.26
CA HIS A 103 4.15 -7.28 7.36
C HIS A 103 3.93 -8.76 7.11
N GLY A 104 5.01 -9.53 7.05
CA GLY A 104 4.97 -10.91 6.61
C GLY A 104 5.67 -11.89 7.53
N THR A 105 5.30 -13.16 7.34
CA THR A 105 5.96 -14.31 7.97
C THR A 105 6.25 -15.37 6.91
N TRP A 106 7.31 -16.15 7.12
CA TRP A 106 7.66 -17.30 6.29
C TRP A 106 8.29 -18.41 7.14
N ALA A 107 8.60 -19.55 6.53
CA ALA A 107 9.10 -20.74 7.22
C ALA A 107 8.19 -21.17 8.39
N ASN A 108 6.88 -21.28 8.10
CA ASN A 108 5.84 -21.62 9.07
C ASN A 108 5.79 -20.67 10.27
N GLY A 109 5.91 -19.36 10.02
CA GLY A 109 5.82 -18.31 11.05
C GLY A 109 7.07 -18.12 11.91
N ARG A 110 8.16 -18.84 11.64
CA ARG A 110 9.42 -18.74 12.41
C ARG A 110 10.32 -17.59 11.95
N ALA A 111 10.06 -17.06 10.76
CA ALA A 111 10.76 -15.91 10.21
C ALA A 111 9.76 -14.78 9.92
N LEU A 112 10.24 -13.54 10.01
CA LEU A 112 9.43 -12.33 9.90
C LEU A 112 10.08 -11.34 8.95
N GLU A 113 9.26 -10.56 8.25
CA GLU A 113 9.77 -9.39 7.51
C GLU A 113 8.75 -8.26 7.35
N ARG A 114 9.28 -7.09 7.02
CA ARG A 114 8.54 -5.90 6.64
C ARG A 114 8.99 -5.44 5.26
N LEU A 115 8.02 -5.18 4.39
CA LEU A 115 8.21 -4.50 3.13
C LEU A 115 7.78 -3.05 3.30
N ILE A 116 8.71 -2.14 3.04
CA ILE A 116 8.54 -0.71 3.30
C ILE A 116 8.61 0.03 1.97
N PRO A 117 7.53 0.73 1.54
CA PRO A 117 7.48 1.49 0.29
C PRO A 117 8.59 2.53 0.16
#